data_AF-A0A367K9U7-F1
#
_entry.id   AF-A0A367K9U7-F1
#
_cell.length_a   1.000
_cell.length_b   1.000
_cell.length_c   1.000
_cell.angle_alpha   90.00
_cell.angle_beta   90.00
_cell.angle_gamma   90.00
#
_symmetry.space_group_name_H-M   'P 1'
#
loop_
_entity.id
_entity.type
_entity.pdbx_description
1 polymer ?
#
loop_
_entity_poly.entity_id
_entity_poly.type
_entity_poly.pdbx_seq_one_letter_code
_entity_poly.pdbx_strand_id
1 'polypeptide(L)'
;MRMWSQNLIALVELFAPSEYVLTFDKSCGPVQDILQSDDSNHVMGLHLPERMIIIANHQIYADWIYIWGIAHLAGAHGAVKIILKKSLEYLPIYGTKLAFDKDNIINNLQRSKRHHLPMWLVLFPEGTVISDCTRKKSKEYAEKNNMKDNRYTLLPRSTGLRLCTTVLEDSIEYVYDFTIGYSGIKPNEIPENVFTIQSIFFFNQYPKQIHIHVRRYRVDSIPYHNEQEFSQWTFDRWAEKDQLMDTFYRTGSFDDNSVTVPIKLKTSIVELAQIWIFMVPYLFLLKFSTQLKYAICNLFK
;
A
#
# COMPACT_ATOMS: atom_id res chain seq x y z
N MET A 1 -4.24 -2.19 -17.98
CA MET A 1 -3.76 -1.98 -16.59
C MET A 1 -2.73 -3.02 -16.14
N ARG A 2 -2.96 -4.33 -16.35
CA ARG A 2 -1.99 -5.40 -15.99
C ARG A 2 -0.53 -5.15 -16.41
N MET A 3 -0.31 -4.79 -17.67
CA MET A 3 1.05 -4.51 -18.21
C MET A 3 1.78 -3.37 -17.49
N TRP A 4 1.07 -2.31 -17.09
CA TRP A 4 1.67 -1.19 -16.37
C TRP A 4 2.09 -1.56 -14.96
N SER A 5 1.26 -2.37 -14.29
CA SER A 5 1.59 -2.90 -12.97
C SER A 5 2.74 -3.90 -13.00
N GLN A 6 2.91 -4.68 -14.07
CA GLN A 6 4.08 -5.56 -14.25
C GLN A 6 5.37 -4.74 -14.39
N ASN A 7 5.35 -3.63 -15.15
CA ASN A 7 6.50 -2.72 -15.26
C ASN A 7 6.92 -2.15 -13.90
N LEU A 8 5.96 -1.80 -13.03
CA LEU A 8 6.28 -1.31 -11.69
C LEU A 8 7.00 -2.38 -10.86
N ILE A 9 6.54 -3.63 -10.88
CA ILE A 9 7.20 -4.75 -10.19
C ILE A 9 8.60 -4.99 -10.76
N ALA A 10 8.75 -4.92 -12.07
CA ALA A 10 10.06 -5.02 -12.73
C ALA A 10 11.05 -3.94 -12.26
N LEU A 11 10.59 -2.69 -12.13
CA LEU A 11 11.40 -1.60 -11.61
C LEU A 11 11.82 -1.84 -10.16
N VAL A 12 10.91 -2.33 -9.32
CA VAL A 12 11.25 -2.71 -7.94
C VAL A 12 12.28 -3.84 -7.94
N GLU A 13 12.09 -4.90 -8.71
CA GLU A 13 13.05 -6.01 -8.80
C GLU A 13 14.45 -5.55 -9.27
N LEU A 14 14.53 -4.63 -10.24
CA LEU A 14 15.80 -4.15 -10.78
C LEU A 14 16.53 -3.16 -9.87
N PHE A 15 15.81 -2.23 -9.25
CA PHE A 15 16.41 -1.11 -8.51
C PHE A 15 16.36 -1.28 -6.99
N ALA A 16 15.42 -2.09 -6.49
CA ALA A 16 15.19 -2.32 -5.07
C ALA A 16 14.73 -3.78 -4.80
N PRO A 17 15.59 -4.79 -5.05
CA PRO A 17 15.26 -6.21 -4.85
C PRO A 17 15.10 -6.56 -3.37
N SER A 18 13.95 -6.19 -2.81
CA SER A 18 13.54 -6.51 -1.45
C SER A 18 12.89 -7.89 -1.37
N GLU A 19 12.98 -8.52 -0.20
CA GLU A 19 12.21 -9.72 0.12
C GLU A 19 10.99 -9.36 0.98
N TYR A 20 9.84 -9.97 0.71
CA TYR A 20 8.72 -9.90 1.64
C TYR A 20 8.89 -10.92 2.75
N VAL A 21 8.68 -10.50 3.98
CA VAL A 21 8.59 -11.38 5.15
C VAL A 21 7.15 -11.29 5.65
N LEU A 22 6.35 -12.30 5.30
CA LEU A 22 4.92 -12.33 5.58
C LEU A 22 4.63 -13.08 6.88
N THR A 23 3.83 -12.47 7.74
CA THR A 23 3.27 -13.14 8.93
C THR A 23 1.75 -13.04 8.86
N PHE A 24 1.06 -14.12 9.19
CA PHE A 24 -0.39 -14.19 9.13
C PHE A 24 -0.95 -14.43 10.52
N ASP A 25 -1.86 -13.57 10.96
CA ASP A 25 -2.59 -13.78 12.19
C ASP A 25 -3.58 -14.95 12.07
N LYS A 26 -3.97 -15.52 13.20
CA LYS A 26 -4.92 -16.63 13.29
C LYS A 26 -6.25 -16.34 12.57
N SER A 27 -6.67 -15.07 12.49
CA SER A 27 -7.85 -14.65 11.73
C SER A 27 -7.80 -15.02 10.24
N CYS A 28 -6.60 -15.14 9.66
CA CYS A 28 -6.41 -15.47 8.24
C CYS A 28 -6.68 -16.94 7.92
N GLY A 29 -6.78 -17.81 8.93
CA GLY A 29 -6.88 -19.27 8.75
C GLY A 29 -5.52 -19.93 8.55
N PRO A 30 -5.49 -21.19 8.12
CA PRO A 30 -4.24 -21.92 7.86
C PRO A 30 -3.40 -21.23 6.78
N VAL A 31 -2.11 -21.02 7.06
CA VAL A 31 -1.18 -20.37 6.12
C VAL A 31 -1.06 -21.16 4.83
N GLN A 32 -1.20 -22.49 4.88
CA GLN A 32 -1.16 -23.37 3.72
C GLN A 32 -2.26 -23.08 2.70
N ASP A 33 -3.41 -22.57 3.14
CA ASP A 33 -4.52 -22.20 2.26
C ASP A 33 -4.27 -20.87 1.53
N ILE A 34 -3.31 -20.08 2.03
CA ILE A 34 -2.94 -18.77 1.50
C ILE A 34 -1.71 -18.87 0.60
N LEU A 35 -0.77 -19.76 0.88
CA LEU A 35 0.45 -19.88 0.08
C LEU A 35 0.21 -20.75 -1.15
N GLN A 36 0.68 -20.27 -2.31
CA GLN A 36 0.80 -21.08 -3.51
C GLN A 36 2.26 -21.47 -3.67
N SER A 37 2.57 -22.74 -3.48
CA SER A 37 3.94 -23.27 -3.61
C SER A 37 4.10 -24.16 -4.84
N ASP A 38 5.32 -24.23 -5.38
CA ASP A 38 5.68 -25.22 -6.39
C ASP A 38 5.91 -26.63 -5.79
N ASP A 39 6.21 -27.61 -6.65
CA ASP A 39 6.50 -29.00 -6.25
C ASP A 39 7.73 -29.13 -5.32
N SER A 40 8.55 -28.08 -5.24
CA SER A 40 9.74 -27.98 -4.38
C SER A 40 9.48 -27.16 -3.10
N ASN A 41 8.22 -26.86 -2.79
CA ASN A 41 7.78 -26.04 -1.65
C ASN A 41 8.26 -24.57 -1.67
N HIS A 42 8.69 -24.04 -2.82
CA HIS A 42 8.96 -22.60 -2.94
C HIS A 42 7.65 -21.84 -3.12
N VAL A 43 7.46 -20.77 -2.34
CA VAL A 43 6.27 -19.91 -2.47
C VAL A 43 6.35 -19.10 -3.76
N MET A 44 5.43 -19.37 -4.68
CA MET A 44 5.32 -18.74 -6.01
C MET A 44 4.21 -17.68 -6.08
N GLY A 45 3.34 -17.62 -5.08
CA GLY A 45 2.23 -16.67 -5.05
C GLY A 45 1.37 -16.78 -3.81
N LEU A 46 0.28 -16.02 -3.81
CA LEU A 46 -0.68 -15.96 -2.71
C LEU A 46 -2.09 -16.24 -3.24
N HIS A 47 -2.86 -17.05 -2.52
CA HIS A 47 -4.28 -17.21 -2.71
C HIS A 47 -5.03 -16.21 -1.83
N LEU A 48 -5.40 -15.08 -2.43
CA LEU A 48 -6.13 -14.00 -1.78
C LEU A 48 -7.39 -13.66 -2.59
N PRO A 49 -8.48 -13.21 -1.93
CA PRO A 49 -9.73 -12.87 -2.62
C PRO A 49 -9.55 -11.86 -3.76
N GLU A 50 -10.34 -12.00 -4.82
CA GLU A 50 -10.35 -11.04 -5.94
C GLU A 50 -10.89 -9.67 -5.55
N ARG A 51 -11.63 -9.60 -4.43
CA ARG A 51 -12.25 -8.38 -3.92
C ARG A 51 -12.01 -8.20 -2.42
N MET A 52 -11.35 -7.10 -2.04
CA MET A 52 -11.06 -6.77 -0.65
C MET A 52 -10.88 -5.26 -0.42
N ILE A 53 -11.11 -4.83 0.81
CA ILE A 53 -10.57 -3.57 1.33
C ILE A 53 -9.30 -3.93 2.12
N ILE A 54 -8.22 -3.21 1.86
CA ILE A 54 -6.97 -3.30 2.60
C ILE A 54 -6.77 -1.99 3.35
N ILE A 55 -6.60 -2.07 4.66
CA ILE A 55 -6.13 -0.97 5.49
C ILE A 55 -4.67 -1.22 5.88
N ALA A 56 -3.86 -0.18 5.84
CA ALA A 56 -2.45 -0.28 6.23
C ALA A 56 -1.98 0.93 7.04
N ASN A 57 -0.97 0.73 7.90
CA ASN A 57 -0.19 1.84 8.44
C ASN A 57 0.62 2.51 7.31
N HIS A 58 0.97 3.80 7.48
CA HIS A 58 1.67 4.57 6.45
C HIS A 58 3.04 5.06 6.96
N GLN A 59 4.08 4.26 6.73
CA GLN A 59 5.43 4.52 7.18
C GLN A 59 6.23 5.33 6.14
N ILE A 60 6.13 4.98 4.85
CA ILE A 60 6.83 5.66 3.75
C ILE A 60 5.95 5.86 2.51
N TYR A 61 6.29 6.82 1.66
CA TYR A 61 5.55 7.09 0.43
C TYR A 61 5.56 5.90 -0.53
N ALA A 62 6.51 4.96 -0.39
CA ALA A 62 6.57 3.76 -1.20
C ALA A 62 5.62 2.63 -0.74
N ASP A 63 4.93 2.75 0.40
CA ASP A 63 4.09 1.67 0.95
C ASP A 63 3.10 1.09 -0.07
N TRP A 64 2.49 1.94 -0.90
CA TRP A 64 1.54 1.51 -1.92
C TRP A 64 2.17 0.66 -3.03
N ILE A 65 3.47 0.84 -3.31
CA ILE A 65 4.22 0.01 -4.27
C ILE A 65 4.35 -1.40 -3.70
N TYR A 66 4.61 -1.52 -2.39
CA TYR A 66 4.80 -2.81 -1.76
C TYR A 66 3.49 -3.58 -1.58
N ILE A 67 2.40 -2.89 -1.24
CA ILE A 67 1.06 -3.49 -1.28
C ILE A 67 0.73 -3.96 -2.72
N TRP A 68 1.18 -3.22 -3.74
CA TRP A 68 1.08 -3.67 -5.14
C TRP A 68 1.87 -4.96 -5.39
N GLY A 69 3.07 -5.09 -4.82
CA GLY A 69 3.85 -6.33 -4.88
C GLY A 69 3.08 -7.54 -4.34
N ILE A 70 2.41 -7.39 -3.20
CA ILE A 70 1.51 -8.44 -2.67
C ILE A 70 0.35 -8.73 -3.63
N ALA A 71 -0.26 -7.69 -4.21
CA ALA A 71 -1.29 -7.87 -5.23
C ALA A 71 -0.76 -8.57 -6.49
N HIS A 72 0.51 -8.40 -6.85
CA HIS A 72 1.14 -9.13 -7.94
C HIS A 72 1.31 -10.61 -7.62
N LEU A 73 1.81 -10.93 -6.43
CA LEU A 73 1.90 -12.31 -5.94
C LEU A 73 0.54 -13.01 -5.93
N ALA A 74 -0.54 -12.27 -5.65
CA ALA A 74 -1.91 -12.76 -5.70
C ALA A 74 -2.58 -12.73 -7.09
N GLY A 75 -1.89 -12.26 -8.14
CA GLY A 75 -2.49 -12.09 -9.47
C GLY A 75 -3.52 -10.95 -9.59
N ALA A 76 -3.74 -10.18 -8.52
CA ALA A 76 -4.70 -9.08 -8.38
C ALA A 76 -4.14 -7.68 -8.69
N HIS A 77 -2.86 -7.56 -9.05
CA HIS A 77 -2.19 -6.28 -9.36
C HIS A 77 -2.93 -5.37 -10.38
N GLY A 78 -3.71 -5.91 -11.30
CA GLY A 78 -4.54 -5.12 -12.23
C GLY A 78 -5.83 -4.53 -11.63
N ALA A 79 -6.19 -4.95 -10.42
CA ALA A 79 -7.42 -4.63 -9.71
C ALA A 79 -7.20 -3.65 -8.53
N VAL A 80 -5.97 -3.22 -8.29
CA VAL A 80 -5.61 -2.30 -7.20
C VAL A 80 -6.21 -0.92 -7.46
N LYS A 81 -6.92 -0.39 -6.48
CA LYS A 81 -7.45 0.98 -6.43
C LYS A 81 -6.96 1.64 -5.16
N ILE A 82 -6.33 2.80 -5.29
CA ILE A 82 -5.83 3.58 -4.16
C ILE A 82 -6.60 4.90 -4.13
N ILE A 83 -7.15 5.24 -2.96
CA ILE A 83 -7.75 6.57 -2.77
C ILE A 83 -6.60 7.53 -2.45
N LEU A 84 -6.30 8.43 -3.39
CA LEU A 84 -5.20 9.38 -3.28
C LEU A 84 -5.71 10.75 -2.89
N LYS A 85 -4.92 11.46 -2.07
CA LYS A 85 -5.14 12.88 -1.80
C LYS A 85 -4.99 13.66 -3.11
N LYS A 86 -5.87 14.65 -3.34
CA LYS A 86 -5.89 15.49 -4.55
C LYS A 86 -4.54 16.12 -4.90
N SER A 87 -3.69 16.43 -3.92
CA SER A 87 -2.34 16.96 -4.13
C SER A 87 -1.39 16.00 -4.87
N LEU A 88 -1.71 14.71 -4.91
CA LEU A 88 -0.95 13.67 -5.62
C LEU A 88 -1.56 13.33 -6.99
N GLU A 89 -2.57 14.08 -7.45
CA GLU A 89 -3.26 13.85 -8.73
C GLU A 89 -2.29 13.94 -9.93
N TYR A 90 -1.26 14.78 -9.84
CA TYR A 90 -0.28 15.04 -10.90
C TYR A 90 0.85 14.01 -10.99
N LEU A 91 1.02 13.16 -9.97
CA LEU A 91 1.99 12.08 -10.07
C LEU A 91 1.49 11.08 -11.11
N PRO A 92 2.37 10.53 -11.97
CA PRO A 92 2.04 9.42 -12.86
C PRO A 92 1.87 8.15 -12.01
N ILE A 93 0.83 8.10 -11.17
CA ILE A 93 0.55 6.98 -10.28
C ILE A 93 -0.12 5.89 -11.11
N TYR A 94 0.47 4.71 -11.02
CA TYR A 94 -0.03 3.47 -11.60
C TYR A 94 -1.44 3.18 -11.03
N GLY A 95 -2.41 2.81 -11.87
CA GLY A 95 -3.76 2.37 -11.44
C GLY A 95 -4.92 3.33 -11.72
N THR A 96 -6.14 2.88 -11.41
CA THR A 96 -7.34 3.74 -11.52
C THR A 96 -7.39 4.68 -10.31
N LYS A 97 -7.18 5.99 -10.56
CA LYS A 97 -7.26 7.04 -9.55
C LYS A 97 -8.71 7.27 -9.13
N LEU A 98 -8.96 7.31 -7.83
CA LEU A 98 -10.19 7.88 -7.28
C LEU A 98 -9.84 9.26 -6.73
N ALA A 99 -10.42 10.31 -7.31
CA ALA A 99 -10.30 11.65 -6.76
C ALA A 99 -10.88 11.65 -5.34
N PHE A 100 -10.26 12.41 -4.43
CA PHE A 100 -10.74 12.60 -3.05
C PHE A 100 -11.98 13.51 -3.04
N ASP A 101 -13.03 13.05 -3.70
CA ASP A 101 -14.36 13.62 -3.72
C ASP A 101 -15.32 12.49 -3.36
N LYS A 102 -16.15 12.74 -2.33
CA LYS A 102 -16.99 11.72 -1.69
C LYS A 102 -17.90 11.06 -2.73
N ASP A 103 -18.53 11.86 -3.59
CA ASP A 103 -19.48 11.37 -4.58
C ASP A 103 -18.77 10.60 -5.69
N ASN A 104 -17.58 11.05 -6.08
CA ASN A 104 -16.75 10.36 -7.07
C ASN A 104 -16.29 8.97 -6.56
N ILE A 105 -15.87 8.90 -5.29
CA ILE A 105 -15.52 7.62 -4.63
C ILE A 105 -16.73 6.71 -4.61
N ILE A 106 -17.88 7.17 -4.10
CA ILE A 106 -19.12 6.37 -4.04
C ILE A 106 -19.50 5.87 -5.42
N ASN A 107 -19.58 6.74 -6.42
CA ASN A 107 -19.97 6.38 -7.78
C ASN A 107 -19.04 5.33 -8.40
N ASN A 108 -17.74 5.44 -8.17
CA ASN A 108 -16.78 4.45 -8.67
C ASN A 108 -16.88 3.11 -7.94
N LEU A 109 -17.04 3.12 -6.62
CA LEU A 109 -17.21 1.91 -5.83
C LEU A 109 -18.52 1.20 -6.18
N GLN A 110 -19.62 1.95 -6.30
CA GLN A 110 -20.91 1.43 -6.74
C GLN A 110 -20.87 0.88 -8.16
N ARG A 111 -20.18 1.56 -9.09
CA ARG A 111 -19.94 1.03 -10.45
C ARG A 111 -19.16 -0.28 -10.39
N SER A 112 -18.10 -0.35 -9.59
CA SER A 112 -17.32 -1.58 -9.38
C SER A 112 -18.19 -2.71 -8.81
N LYS A 113 -19.05 -2.40 -7.83
CA LYS A 113 -19.99 -3.33 -7.19
C LYS A 113 -21.01 -3.86 -8.21
N ARG A 114 -21.68 -2.97 -8.96
CA ARG A 114 -22.69 -3.35 -9.98
C ARG A 114 -22.16 -4.31 -11.05
N HIS A 115 -20.91 -4.13 -11.47
CA HIS A 115 -20.29 -4.95 -12.50
C HIS A 115 -19.45 -6.11 -11.96
N HIS A 116 -19.47 -6.36 -10.63
CA HIS A 116 -18.70 -7.41 -9.97
C HIS A 116 -17.21 -7.43 -10.38
N LEU A 117 -16.63 -6.23 -10.57
CA LEU A 117 -15.25 -6.13 -11.02
C LEU A 117 -14.30 -6.50 -9.87
N PRO A 118 -13.21 -7.26 -10.14
CA PRO A 118 -12.12 -7.46 -9.19
C PRO A 118 -11.62 -6.11 -8.66
N MET A 119 -11.33 -6.04 -7.36
CA MET A 119 -10.97 -4.78 -6.71
C MET A 119 -10.23 -4.98 -5.40
N TRP A 120 -9.03 -4.44 -5.32
CA TRP A 120 -8.28 -4.30 -4.08
C TRP A 120 -8.23 -2.82 -3.70
N LEU A 121 -9.13 -2.40 -2.80
CA LEU A 121 -9.21 -1.01 -2.36
C LEU A 121 -8.22 -0.78 -1.21
N VAL A 122 -7.14 -0.06 -1.48
CA VAL A 122 -6.10 0.24 -0.49
C VAL A 122 -6.37 1.59 0.16
N LEU A 123 -6.39 1.60 1.49
CA LEU A 123 -6.62 2.76 2.33
C LEU A 123 -5.51 2.89 3.37
N PHE A 124 -5.05 4.12 3.57
CA PHE A 124 -4.17 4.49 4.68
C PHE A 124 -4.93 5.46 5.59
N PRO A 125 -5.64 4.98 6.62
CA PRO A 125 -6.41 5.84 7.52
C PRO A 125 -5.59 6.93 8.23
N GLU A 126 -4.27 6.80 8.36
CA GLU A 126 -3.37 7.87 8.82
C GLU A 126 -3.43 9.11 7.91
N GLY A 127 -3.72 8.92 6.63
CA GLY A 127 -3.91 9.96 5.61
C GLY A 127 -2.62 10.65 5.14
N THR A 128 -1.48 10.34 5.74
CA THR A 128 -0.15 10.85 5.40
C THR A 128 0.92 10.00 6.07
N VAL A 129 2.15 10.04 5.56
CA VAL A 129 3.32 9.47 6.23
C VAL A 129 3.69 10.24 7.51
N ILE A 130 4.48 9.58 8.35
CA ILE A 130 5.06 10.17 9.56
C ILE A 130 6.17 11.16 9.17
N SER A 131 6.12 12.31 9.83
CA SER A 131 7.14 13.37 9.81
C SER A 131 7.09 14.06 11.17
N ASP A 132 8.10 14.86 11.51
CA ASP A 132 8.09 15.63 12.76
C ASP A 132 6.83 16.51 12.88
N CYS A 133 6.43 17.14 11.77
CA CYS A 133 5.23 17.98 11.72
C CYS A 133 3.93 17.19 11.93
N THR A 134 3.79 16.04 11.26
CA THR A 134 2.56 15.23 11.36
C THR A 134 2.46 14.51 12.70
N ARG A 135 3.59 14.09 13.27
CA ARG A 135 3.68 13.53 14.63
C ARG A 135 3.21 14.54 15.67
N LYS A 136 3.72 15.78 15.62
CA LYS A 136 3.30 16.85 16.53
C LYS A 136 1.79 17.09 16.46
N LYS A 137 1.22 17.17 15.25
CA LYS A 137 -0.23 17.34 15.05
C LYS A 137 -1.05 16.16 15.57
N SER A 138 -0.57 14.92 15.38
CA SER A 138 -1.22 13.72 15.91
C SER A 138 -1.26 13.77 17.44
N LYS A 139 -0.13 14.13 18.07
CA LYS A 139 -0.03 14.30 19.52
C LYS A 139 -0.97 15.37 20.07
N GLU A 140 -0.98 16.56 19.45
CA GLU A 140 -1.90 17.65 19.83
C GLU A 140 -3.38 17.22 19.72
N TYR A 141 -3.72 16.44 18.69
CA TYR A 141 -5.05 15.87 18.54
C TYR A 141 -5.37 14.85 19.63
N ALA A 142 -4.41 13.97 19.97
CA ALA A 142 -4.58 12.99 21.04
C ALA A 142 -4.85 13.68 22.39
N GLU A 143 -4.03 14.67 22.74
CA GLU A 143 -4.16 15.47 23.98
C GLU A 143 -5.50 16.20 24.04
N LYS A 144 -5.92 16.84 22.94
CA LYS A 144 -7.20 17.56 22.87
C LYS A 144 -8.42 16.66 23.09
N ASN A 145 -8.33 15.41 22.66
CA ASN A 145 -9.45 14.44 22.73
C ASN A 145 -9.30 13.44 23.89
N ASN A 146 -8.34 13.65 24.81
CA ASN A 146 -8.02 12.73 25.91
C ASN A 146 -7.76 11.29 25.45
N MET A 147 -7.07 11.16 24.32
CA MET A 147 -6.67 9.88 23.73
C MET A 147 -5.18 9.63 23.99
N LYS A 148 -4.80 8.36 24.03
CA LYS A 148 -3.38 7.98 24.04
C LYS A 148 -2.78 8.19 22.64
N ASP A 149 -1.66 8.90 22.56
CA ASP A 149 -0.91 9.03 21.31
C ASP A 149 -0.17 7.73 20.97
N ASN A 150 -0.02 7.48 19.67
CA ASN A 150 0.70 6.32 19.13
C ASN A 150 2.16 6.70 18.88
N ARG A 151 3.08 5.77 19.15
CA ARG A 151 4.52 6.02 19.03
C ARG A 151 5.03 5.85 17.60
N TYR A 152 4.58 4.80 16.92
CA TYR A 152 5.10 4.35 15.62
C TYR A 152 4.13 4.57 14.46
N THR A 153 2.86 4.84 14.75
CA THR A 153 1.81 5.16 13.76
C THR A 153 1.18 6.52 14.08
N LEU A 154 0.58 7.21 13.10
CA LEU A 154 -0.29 8.36 13.38
C LEU A 154 -1.68 7.89 13.77
N LEU A 155 -2.44 8.72 14.48
CA LEU A 155 -3.84 8.41 14.78
C LEU A 155 -4.67 8.37 13.47
N PRO A 156 -5.51 7.33 13.30
CA PRO A 156 -6.27 7.12 12.07
C PRO A 156 -7.48 8.04 11.96
N ARG A 157 -7.98 8.17 10.72
CA ARG A 157 -9.25 8.81 10.40
C ARG A 157 -10.26 7.76 9.94
N SER A 158 -11.41 7.70 10.59
CA SER A 158 -12.42 6.67 10.36
C SER A 158 -13.35 6.95 9.17
N THR A 159 -13.60 8.23 8.84
CA THR A 159 -14.65 8.63 7.87
C THR A 159 -14.54 7.96 6.50
N GLY A 160 -13.35 7.96 5.90
CA GLY A 160 -13.14 7.39 4.57
C GLY A 160 -13.28 5.87 4.55
N LEU A 161 -12.74 5.20 5.58
CA LEU A 161 -12.87 3.75 5.73
C LEU A 161 -14.32 3.33 5.98
N ARG A 162 -15.04 4.05 6.86
CA ARG A 162 -16.46 3.80 7.13
C ARG A 162 -17.28 3.89 5.85
N LEU A 163 -17.10 4.97 5.10
CA LEU A 163 -17.79 5.19 3.83
C LEU A 163 -17.56 4.04 2.85
N CYS A 164 -16.30 3.64 2.66
CA CYS A 164 -15.97 2.56 1.74
C CYS A 164 -16.56 1.22 2.21
N THR A 165 -16.51 0.95 3.51
CA THR A 165 -17.08 -0.27 4.11
C THR A 165 -18.59 -0.32 3.90
N THR A 166 -19.31 0.76 4.21
CA THR A 166 -20.76 0.85 4.00
C THR A 166 -21.16 0.64 2.54
N VAL A 167 -20.45 1.26 1.58
CA VAL A 167 -20.80 1.11 0.16
C VAL A 167 -20.56 -0.33 -0.33
N LEU A 168 -19.57 -1.01 0.25
CA LEU A 168 -19.08 -2.30 -0.22
C LEU A 168 -19.57 -3.50 0.60
N GLU A 169 -20.35 -3.29 1.66
CA GLU A 169 -20.76 -4.29 2.65
C GLU A 169 -21.22 -5.62 2.02
N ASP A 170 -22.17 -5.60 1.08
CA ASP A 170 -22.71 -6.84 0.46
C ASP A 170 -21.81 -7.48 -0.59
N SER A 171 -20.61 -6.95 -0.79
CA SER A 171 -19.75 -7.35 -1.90
C SER A 171 -18.35 -7.77 -1.47
N ILE A 172 -18.01 -7.61 -0.19
CA ILE A 172 -16.78 -8.14 0.41
C ILE A 172 -17.12 -8.92 1.67
N GLU A 173 -16.36 -9.96 1.97
CA GLU A 173 -16.54 -10.73 3.20
C GLU A 173 -15.62 -10.23 4.33
N TYR A 174 -14.41 -9.78 3.98
CA TYR A 174 -13.40 -9.35 4.94
C TYR A 174 -12.79 -7.99 4.59
N VAL A 175 -12.42 -7.25 5.63
CA VAL A 175 -11.45 -6.15 5.57
C VAL A 175 -10.08 -6.71 6.00
N TYR A 176 -9.10 -6.59 5.12
CA TYR A 176 -7.72 -7.00 5.37
C TYR A 176 -6.93 -5.87 6.00
N ASP A 177 -6.11 -6.23 6.97
CA ASP A 177 -5.39 -5.29 7.81
C ASP A 177 -3.89 -5.60 7.79
N PHE A 178 -3.12 -4.72 7.15
CA PHE A 178 -1.69 -4.90 6.92
C PHE A 178 -0.90 -3.98 7.85
N THR A 179 0.04 -4.55 8.60
CA THR A 179 1.04 -3.78 9.35
C THR A 179 2.38 -3.98 8.69
N ILE A 180 2.95 -2.91 8.15
CA ILE A 180 4.17 -2.91 7.36
C ILE A 180 5.32 -2.34 8.21
N GLY A 181 6.42 -3.08 8.26
CA GLY A 181 7.67 -2.69 8.91
C GLY A 181 8.86 -2.90 7.96
N TYR A 182 9.89 -2.06 8.10
CA TYR A 182 11.06 -2.08 7.22
C TYR A 182 12.32 -2.44 7.97
N SER A 183 13.06 -3.44 7.49
CA SER A 183 14.39 -3.75 8.01
C SER A 183 15.33 -2.55 7.81
N GLY A 184 16.24 -2.33 8.75
CA GLY A 184 17.24 -1.27 8.67
C GLY A 184 16.76 0.10 9.16
N ILE A 185 15.52 0.22 9.65
CA ILE A 185 15.04 1.40 10.37
C ILE A 185 15.19 1.19 11.88
N LYS A 186 15.73 2.18 12.58
CA LYS A 186 15.82 2.18 14.04
C LYS A 186 14.54 2.75 14.68
N PRO A 187 14.20 2.37 15.93
CA PRO A 187 12.96 2.80 16.59
C PRO A 187 12.76 4.33 16.71
N ASN A 188 13.83 5.12 16.66
CA ASN A 188 13.78 6.58 16.79
C ASN A 188 13.95 7.30 15.44
N GLU A 189 14.07 6.57 14.34
CA GLU A 189 14.16 7.13 13.00
C GLU A 189 12.77 7.25 12.37
N ILE A 190 12.59 8.26 11.52
CA ILE A 190 11.40 8.37 10.70
C ILE A 190 11.68 7.58 9.41
N PRO A 191 10.91 6.51 9.11
CA PRO A 191 11.17 5.65 7.95
C PRO A 191 11.27 6.44 6.64
N GLU A 192 10.42 7.46 6.45
CA GLU A 192 10.38 8.26 5.22
C GLU A 192 11.68 9.06 5.00
N ASN A 193 12.40 9.43 6.05
CA ASN A 193 13.67 10.15 5.92
C ASN A 193 14.81 9.23 5.46
N VAL A 194 14.68 7.92 5.68
CA VAL A 194 15.69 6.91 5.32
C VAL A 194 15.37 6.31 3.94
N PHE A 195 14.14 5.88 3.74
CA PHE A 195 13.67 5.24 2.51
C PHE A 195 12.71 6.13 1.72
N THR A 196 13.21 7.28 1.29
CA THR A 196 12.54 8.12 0.28
C THR A 196 12.41 7.38 -1.05
N ILE A 197 11.46 7.78 -1.90
CA ILE A 197 11.35 7.27 -3.28
C ILE A 197 12.67 7.44 -4.05
N GLN A 198 13.38 8.55 -3.84
CA GLN A 198 14.65 8.79 -4.54
C GLN A 198 15.76 7.86 -4.06
N SER A 199 15.86 7.65 -2.74
CA SER A 199 16.87 6.76 -2.15
C SER A 199 16.67 5.31 -2.59
N ILE A 200 15.41 4.86 -2.64
CA ILE A 200 15.03 3.52 -3.10
C ILE A 200 15.46 3.30 -4.56
N PHE A 201 15.07 4.20 -5.48
CA PHE A 201 15.22 3.93 -6.92
C PHE A 201 16.51 4.48 -7.56
N PHE A 202 17.18 5.46 -6.96
CA PHE A 202 18.34 6.14 -7.57
C PHE A 202 19.62 6.08 -6.75
N PHE A 203 19.54 5.83 -5.44
CA PHE A 203 20.72 5.82 -4.56
C PHE A 203 21.02 4.46 -3.94
N ASN A 204 20.37 3.38 -4.42
CA ASN A 204 20.59 2.01 -3.94
C ASN A 204 20.38 1.85 -2.41
N GLN A 205 19.49 2.68 -1.85
CA GLN A 205 19.15 2.73 -0.43
C GLN A 205 17.67 2.37 -0.28
N TYR A 206 17.41 1.08 -0.14
CA TYR A 206 16.06 0.49 -0.04
C TYR A 206 16.01 -0.54 1.10
N PRO A 207 14.81 -0.83 1.63
CA PRO A 207 14.64 -1.85 2.66
C PRO A 207 14.98 -3.24 2.09
N LYS A 208 15.92 -3.97 2.70
CA LYS A 208 16.27 -5.32 2.22
C LYS A 208 15.15 -6.32 2.47
N GLN A 209 14.47 -6.19 3.60
CA GLN A 209 13.30 -6.98 3.95
C GLN A 209 12.13 -6.06 4.30
N ILE A 210 10.97 -6.39 3.75
CA ILE A 210 9.70 -5.71 3.98
C ILE A 210 8.82 -6.69 4.74
N HIS A 211 8.64 -6.41 6.02
CA HIS A 211 7.85 -7.24 6.90
C HIS A 211 6.40 -6.80 6.80
N ILE A 212 5.48 -7.74 6.57
CA ILE A 212 4.06 -7.47 6.50
C ILE A 212 3.33 -8.47 7.38
N HIS A 213 2.68 -7.95 8.42
CA HIS A 213 1.75 -8.71 9.24
C HIS A 213 0.32 -8.53 8.71
N VAL A 214 -0.34 -9.64 8.41
CA VAL A 214 -1.67 -9.67 7.79
C VAL A 214 -2.69 -10.22 8.77
N ARG A 215 -3.73 -9.42 9.03
CA ARG A 215 -4.95 -9.83 9.74
C ARG A 215 -6.17 -9.61 8.86
N ARG A 216 -7.31 -10.19 9.22
CA ARG A 216 -8.59 -9.89 8.58
C ARG A 216 -9.74 -9.83 9.57
N TYR A 217 -10.69 -8.96 9.29
CA TYR A 217 -11.92 -8.82 10.08
C TYR A 217 -13.11 -9.10 9.16
N ARG A 218 -14.04 -9.96 9.60
CA ARG A 218 -15.29 -10.16 8.87
C ARG A 218 -16.08 -8.87 8.87
N VAL A 219 -16.65 -8.50 7.73
CA VAL A 219 -17.39 -7.25 7.58
C VAL A 219 -18.58 -7.19 8.55
N ASP A 220 -19.26 -8.32 8.77
CA ASP A 220 -20.37 -8.45 9.74
C ASP A 220 -19.98 -8.16 11.20
N SER A 221 -18.69 -8.28 11.56
CA SER A 221 -18.17 -8.01 12.91
C SER A 221 -17.74 -6.56 13.14
N ILE A 222 -17.74 -5.73 12.09
CA ILE A 222 -17.26 -4.35 12.14
C ILE A 222 -18.47 -3.42 12.40
N PRO A 223 -18.42 -2.53 13.41
CA PRO A 223 -19.57 -1.71 13.79
C PRO A 223 -19.77 -0.48 12.89
N TYR A 224 -19.73 -0.63 11.56
CA TYR A 224 -19.71 0.50 10.61
C TYR A 224 -21.05 1.26 10.46
N HIS A 225 -22.16 0.72 10.99
CA HIS A 225 -23.45 1.41 11.04
C HIS A 225 -23.48 2.54 12.08
N ASN A 226 -22.71 2.42 13.17
CA ASN A 226 -22.60 3.44 14.21
C ASN A 226 -21.26 4.19 14.07
N GLU A 227 -21.31 5.51 13.86
CA GLU A 227 -20.10 6.30 13.60
C GLU A 227 -19.15 6.37 14.80
N GLN A 228 -19.69 6.46 16.02
CA GLN A 228 -18.87 6.51 17.24
C GLN A 228 -18.20 5.17 17.50
N GLU A 229 -18.95 4.07 17.44
CA GLU A 229 -18.41 2.71 17.65
C GLU A 229 -17.39 2.35 16.57
N PHE A 230 -17.66 2.69 15.32
CA PHE A 230 -16.70 2.48 14.23
C PHE A 230 -15.40 3.27 14.42
N SER A 231 -15.52 4.52 14.89
CA SER A 231 -14.35 5.35 15.16
C SER A 231 -13.52 4.77 16.30
N GLN A 232 -14.16 4.34 17.38
CA GLN A 232 -13.48 3.65 18.47
C GLN A 232 -12.82 2.36 17.99
N TRP A 233 -13.53 1.52 17.23
CA TRP A 233 -12.99 0.30 16.64
C TRP A 233 -11.75 0.58 15.79
N THR A 234 -11.76 1.66 15.00
CA THR A 234 -10.61 2.07 14.18
C THR A 234 -9.43 2.49 15.06
N PHE A 235 -9.66 3.24 16.14
CA PHE A 235 -8.60 3.63 17.08
C PHE A 235 -7.98 2.42 17.77
N ASP A 236 -8.80 1.46 18.19
CA ASP A 236 -8.32 0.23 18.84
C ASP A 236 -7.40 -0.58 17.91
N ARG A 237 -7.77 -0.73 16.62
CA ARG A 237 -6.92 -1.38 15.63
C ARG A 237 -5.58 -0.66 15.44
N TRP A 238 -5.58 0.68 15.48
CA TRP A 238 -4.33 1.44 15.39
C TRP A 238 -3.48 1.34 16.65
N ALA A 239 -4.08 1.25 17.83
CA ALA A 239 -3.34 0.99 19.05
C ALA A 239 -2.66 -0.39 19.03
N GLU A 240 -3.37 -1.42 18.54
CA GLU A 240 -2.80 -2.77 18.34
C GLU A 240 -1.66 -2.77 17.31
N LYS A 241 -1.82 -2.03 16.20
CA LYS A 241 -0.75 -1.84 15.20
C LYS A 241 0.49 -1.19 15.82
N ASP A 242 0.30 -0.19 16.66
CA ASP A 242 1.41 0.50 17.32
C ASP A 242 2.21 -0.45 18.22
N GLN A 243 1.51 -1.34 18.94
CA GLN A 243 2.13 -2.40 19.75
C GLN A 243 2.86 -3.45 18.91
N LEU A 244 2.30 -3.81 17.75
CA LEU A 244 2.99 -4.68 16.79
C LEU A 244 4.28 -4.03 16.27
N MET A 245 4.23 -2.75 15.94
CA MET A 245 5.41 -2.00 15.50
C MET A 245 6.46 -1.91 16.60
N ASP A 246 6.08 -1.72 17.87
CA ASP A 246 7.01 -1.77 19.01
C ASP A 246 7.72 -3.13 19.08
N THR A 247 6.97 -4.22 18.94
CA THR A 247 7.52 -5.59 18.90
C THR A 247 8.47 -5.78 17.73
N PHE A 248 8.10 -5.30 16.54
CA PHE A 248 8.94 -5.34 15.35
C PHE A 248 10.25 -4.58 15.54
N TYR A 249 10.20 -3.35 16.06
CA TYR A 249 11.40 -2.56 16.31
C TYR A 249 12.32 -3.17 17.40
N ARG A 250 11.77 -3.96 18.32
CA ARG A 250 12.53 -4.64 19.37
C ARG A 250 13.16 -5.96 18.89
N THR A 251 12.45 -6.72 18.05
CA THR A 251 12.81 -8.11 17.72
C THR A 251 13.26 -8.31 16.27
N GLY A 252 12.90 -7.39 15.38
CA GLY A 252 13.15 -7.48 13.93
C GLY A 252 12.10 -8.27 13.15
N SER A 253 11.06 -8.81 13.80
CA SER A 253 9.94 -9.51 13.16
C SER A 253 8.62 -9.22 13.88
N PHE A 254 7.49 -9.48 13.22
CA PHE A 254 6.17 -9.42 13.87
C PHE A 254 5.79 -10.72 14.59
N ASP A 255 6.26 -11.86 14.10
CA ASP A 255 6.03 -13.20 14.63
C ASP A 255 7.20 -14.11 14.23
N ASP A 256 7.42 -15.20 14.96
CA ASP A 256 8.42 -16.21 14.64
C ASP A 256 8.00 -17.06 13.42
N ASN A 257 6.69 -17.19 13.17
CA ASN A 257 6.13 -17.96 12.06
C ASN A 257 5.99 -17.11 10.78
N SER A 258 7.13 -16.65 10.28
CA SER A 258 7.19 -15.85 9.06
C SER A 258 7.50 -16.68 7.81
N VAL A 259 7.00 -16.21 6.67
CA VAL A 259 7.22 -16.81 5.36
C VAL A 259 7.90 -15.78 4.47
N THR A 260 9.09 -16.10 3.99
CA THR A 260 9.83 -15.22 3.09
C THR A 260 9.44 -15.50 1.65
N VAL A 261 9.06 -14.44 0.93
CA VAL A 261 8.68 -14.49 -0.49
C VAL A 261 9.49 -13.46 -1.27
N PRO A 262 10.26 -13.86 -2.28
CA PRO A 262 11.02 -12.92 -3.09
C PRO A 262 10.09 -12.14 -4.02
N ILE A 263 10.39 -10.85 -4.23
CA ILE A 263 9.69 -10.03 -5.24
C ILE A 263 10.32 -10.35 -6.60
N LYS A 264 9.74 -11.32 -7.31
CA LYS A 264 10.20 -11.69 -8.66
C LYS A 264 9.04 -11.67 -9.65
N LEU A 265 9.31 -11.16 -10.84
CA LEU A 265 8.45 -11.33 -12.00
C LEU A 265 8.29 -12.82 -12.34
N LYS A 266 7.07 -13.23 -12.69
CA LYS A 266 6.79 -14.62 -13.10
C LYS A 266 7.42 -14.97 -14.47
N THR A 267 7.66 -13.98 -15.34
CA THR A 267 8.17 -14.20 -16.71
C THR A 267 9.14 -13.08 -17.15
N SER A 268 10.38 -13.13 -16.65
CA SER A 268 11.31 -11.98 -16.70
C SER A 268 11.60 -11.41 -18.10
N ILE A 269 11.79 -12.22 -19.15
CA ILE A 269 12.27 -11.69 -20.45
C ILE A 269 11.16 -10.96 -21.23
N VAL A 270 9.94 -11.52 -21.29
CA VAL A 270 8.84 -10.92 -22.06
C VAL A 270 8.29 -9.68 -21.37
N GLU A 271 8.20 -9.69 -20.03
CA GLU A 271 7.74 -8.56 -19.24
C GLU A 271 8.76 -7.40 -19.26
N LEU A 272 10.07 -7.70 -19.19
CA LEU A 272 11.12 -6.67 -19.33
C LEU A 272 11.22 -6.08 -20.75
N ALA A 273 11.01 -6.87 -21.79
CA ALA A 273 11.01 -6.38 -23.18
C ALA A 273 9.89 -5.35 -23.43
N GLN A 274 8.75 -5.49 -22.74
CA GLN A 274 7.62 -4.56 -22.85
C GLN A 274 7.94 -3.17 -22.24
N ILE A 275 8.80 -3.09 -21.23
CA ILE A 275 9.24 -1.80 -20.65
C ILE A 275 9.88 -0.92 -21.72
N TRP A 276 10.72 -1.51 -22.58
CA TRP A 276 11.43 -0.79 -23.64
C TRP A 276 10.48 -0.23 -24.71
N ILE A 277 9.35 -0.89 -24.97
CA ILE A 277 8.32 -0.42 -25.92
C ILE A 277 7.70 0.90 -25.46
N PHE A 278 7.62 1.16 -24.14
CA PHE A 278 7.00 2.38 -23.59
C PHE A 278 8.01 3.44 -23.16
N MET A 279 9.17 3.03 -22.64
CA MET A 279 10.23 3.95 -22.21
C MET A 279 10.88 4.65 -23.39
N VAL A 280 11.12 3.95 -24.51
CA VAL A 280 11.79 4.53 -25.68
C VAL A 280 10.96 5.69 -26.29
N PRO A 281 9.66 5.56 -26.58
CA PRO A 281 8.85 6.68 -27.05
C PRO A 281 8.77 7.84 -26.05
N TYR A 282 8.73 7.56 -24.74
CA TYR A 282 8.67 8.61 -23.72
C TYR A 282 9.97 9.43 -23.66
N LEU A 283 11.13 8.77 -23.81
CA LEU A 283 12.43 9.45 -23.95
C LEU A 283 12.47 10.35 -25.20
N PHE A 284 11.88 9.91 -26.31
CA PHE A 284 11.73 10.75 -27.50
C PHE A 284 10.82 11.97 -27.25
N LEU A 285 9.69 11.79 -26.57
CA LEU A 285 8.76 12.88 -26.23
C LEU A 285 9.38 13.90 -25.25
N LEU A 286 10.15 13.46 -24.26
CA LEU A 286 10.88 14.34 -23.35
C LEU A 286 11.92 15.18 -24.11
N LYS A 287 12.64 14.57 -25.06
CA LYS A 287 13.61 15.24 -25.93
C LYS A 287 12.94 16.28 -26.84
N PHE A 288 11.76 15.97 -27.39
CA PHE A 288 10.96 16.94 -28.14
C PHE A 288 10.43 18.09 -27.27
N SER A 289 9.97 17.81 -26.05
CA SER A 289 9.45 18.86 -25.15
C SER A 289 10.54 19.85 -24.69
N THR A 290 11.76 19.36 -24.50
CA THR A 290 12.92 20.18 -24.15
C THR A 290 13.38 21.00 -25.35
N GLN A 291 13.47 20.41 -26.55
CA GLN A 291 13.77 21.15 -27.77
C GLN A 291 12.72 22.22 -28.10
N LEU A 292 11.43 21.94 -27.89
CA LEU A 292 10.35 22.90 -28.10
C LEU A 292 10.43 24.08 -27.13
N LYS A 293 10.75 23.83 -25.85
CA LYS A 293 11.01 24.89 -24.85
C LYS A 293 12.21 25.76 -25.24
N TYR A 294 13.30 25.16 -25.73
CA TYR A 294 14.47 25.90 -26.22
C TYR A 294 14.16 26.73 -27.47
N ALA A 295 13.38 26.20 -28.41
CA ALA A 295 12.98 26.90 -29.63
C ALA A 295 12.06 28.10 -29.33
N ILE A 296 11.09 27.93 -28.44
CA ILE A 296 10.20 29.02 -27.99
C ILE A 296 11.01 30.11 -27.25
N CYS A 297 11.96 29.73 -26.40
CA CYS A 297 12.77 30.70 -25.66
C CYS A 297 13.70 31.55 -26.56
N ASN A 298 14.05 31.05 -27.75
CA ASN A 298 14.86 31.78 -28.74
C ASN A 298 14.02 32.63 -29.71
N LEU A 299 12.70 32.45 -29.77
CA LEU A 299 11.77 33.27 -30.58
C LEU A 299 11.36 34.58 -29.88
N PHE A 300 11.66 34.72 -28.58
CA PHE A 300 11.34 35.91 -27.76
C PHE A 300 12.60 36.69 -27.31
N LYS A 301 13.72 36.56 -28.02
CA LYS A 301 14.88 37.45 -27.95
C LYS A 301 14.98 38.24 -29.25
#